data_AF-A0A1Q7GYH0-F1
#
_entry.id   AF-A0A1Q7GYH0-F1
#
_cell.length_a   1.000
_cell.length_b   1.000
_cell.length_c   1.000
_cell.angle_alpha   90.00
_cell.angle_beta   90.00
_cell.angle_gamma   90.00
#
_symmetry.space_group_name_H-M   'P 1'
#
loop_
_entity.id
_entity.type
_entity.pdbx_description
1 polymer ?
#
loop_
_entity_poly.entity_id
_entity_poly.type
_entity_poly.pdbx_seq_one_letter_code
_entity_poly.pdbx_strand_id
1 'polypeptide(L)'
;MWAINLRIIGIVLGVLALYTLIANKIPQVQSEVPKALNLSSNVTPEQLVSAGDQLFHGAGGCTACHGLGTRAPNLLTDEKGLGPIGARCGKREPGKDCKAYLYESLVNPRAYVVAGYEPIMPEMGRTLSPQQLWALVAFLESQGGTVDVTASDIPAAAAAPAGGGSGAPGAAKAAGIADGSTDPMAIIRGGGCLGCHKIGAEGGAIAPDLTHVGSRLSQALIRECILKPDTRVSKGYEKFVGVMPKTFGNMLTGAQLEALVQFLASHK
;
A
#
# COMPACT_ATOMS: atom_id res chain seq x y z
N MET A 1 51.58 34.30 9.39
CA MET A 1 50.21 33.88 9.79
C MET A 1 49.20 34.01 8.65
N TRP A 2 49.17 35.13 7.91
CA TRP A 2 48.19 35.34 6.83
C TRP A 2 48.23 34.32 5.68
N ALA A 3 49.44 33.92 5.25
CA ALA A 3 49.61 32.92 4.20
C ALA A 3 49.07 31.52 4.57
N ILE A 4 49.09 31.16 5.86
CA ILE A 4 48.56 29.89 6.35
C ILE A 4 47.02 29.95 6.33
N ASN A 5 46.44 31.05 6.78
CA ASN A 5 45.00 31.26 6.77
C ASN A 5 44.42 31.24 5.34
N LEU A 6 45.12 31.83 4.37
CA LEU A 6 44.72 31.80 2.96
C LEU A 6 44.72 30.37 2.39
N ARG A 7 45.70 29.54 2.75
CA ARG A 7 45.74 28.13 2.34
C ARG A 7 44.59 27.33 2.94
N ILE A 8 44.28 27.55 4.22
CA ILE A 8 43.16 26.90 4.89
C ILE A 8 41.83 27.28 4.22
N ILE A 9 41.61 28.58 3.95
CA ILE A 9 40.41 29.07 3.27
C ILE A 9 40.29 28.45 1.88
N GLY A 10 41.38 28.38 1.11
CA GLY A 10 41.38 27.75 -0.21
C GLY A 10 40.97 26.28 -0.17
N ILE A 11 41.47 25.51 0.80
CA ILE A 11 41.12 24.09 0.98
C ILE A 11 39.65 23.95 1.38
N VAL A 12 39.17 24.74 2.34
CA VAL A 12 37.77 24.69 2.79
C VAL A 12 36.81 25.02 1.64
N LEU A 13 37.08 26.08 0.89
CA LEU A 13 36.26 26.46 -0.27
C LEU A 13 36.31 25.39 -1.38
N GLY A 14 37.48 24.80 -1.61
CA GLY A 14 37.63 23.71 -2.58
C GLY A 14 36.82 22.47 -2.22
N VAL A 15 36.85 22.06 -0.94
CA VAL A 15 36.08 20.92 -0.44
C VAL A 15 34.58 21.20 -0.50
N LEU A 16 34.14 22.38 -0.07
CA LEU A 16 32.73 22.79 -0.16
C LEU A 16 32.24 22.81 -1.60
N ALA A 17 33.01 23.41 -2.52
CA ALA A 17 32.66 23.48 -3.93
C ALA A 17 32.59 22.08 -4.58
N LEU A 18 33.54 21.20 -4.27
CA LEU A 18 33.54 19.82 -4.75
C LEU A 18 32.31 19.05 -4.22
N TYR A 19 32.01 19.19 -2.93
CA TYR A 19 30.84 18.56 -2.31
C TYR A 19 29.53 19.06 -2.95
N THR A 20 29.38 20.37 -3.14
CA THR A 20 28.21 20.97 -3.79
C THR A 20 28.07 20.51 -5.24
N LEU A 21 29.17 20.41 -6.00
CA LEU A 21 29.15 19.91 -7.37
C LEU A 21 28.67 18.46 -7.44
N ILE A 22 29.18 17.60 -6.55
CA ILE A 22 28.77 16.19 -6.47
C ILE A 22 27.31 16.09 -6.04
N ALA A 23 26.89 16.84 -5.02
CA ALA A 23 25.51 16.86 -4.54
C ALA A 23 24.51 17.31 -5.62
N ASN A 24 24.86 18.27 -6.49
CA ASN A 24 24.01 18.70 -7.60
C ASN A 24 24.00 17.74 -8.80
N LYS A 25 24.96 16.80 -8.88
CA LYS A 25 24.98 15.74 -9.90
C LYS A 25 24.16 14.52 -9.48
N ILE A 26 23.90 14.35 -8.18
CA ILE A 26 22.97 13.35 -7.67
C ILE A 26 21.54 13.85 -7.95
N PRO A 27 20.70 13.09 -8.67
CA PRO A 27 19.29 13.44 -8.87
C PRO A 27 18.65 13.72 -7.50
N GLN A 28 18.17 14.95 -7.31
CA GLN A 28 17.52 15.37 -6.07
C GLN A 28 16.12 14.73 -6.01
N VAL A 29 16.06 13.45 -5.64
CA VAL A 29 14.80 12.74 -5.40
C VAL A 29 14.24 13.30 -4.09
N GLN A 30 13.40 14.33 -4.21
CA GLN A 30 12.59 14.79 -3.08
C GLN A 30 11.71 13.62 -2.67
N SER A 31 12.03 13.01 -1.52
CA SER A 31 11.17 12.03 -0.90
C SER A 31 9.95 12.81 -0.39
N GLU A 32 8.92 12.95 -1.22
CA GLU A 32 7.61 13.35 -0.72
C GLU A 32 7.21 12.28 0.29
N VAL A 33 7.35 12.62 1.57
CA VAL A 33 6.83 11.81 2.67
C VAL A 33 5.34 11.61 2.38
N PRO A 34 4.82 10.37 2.38
CA PRO A 34 3.38 10.14 2.41
C PRO A 34 2.86 10.95 3.58
N LYS A 35 2.06 11.98 3.29
CA LYS A 35 1.42 12.79 4.33
C LYS A 35 0.84 11.81 5.34
N ALA A 36 1.28 11.90 6.59
CA ALA A 36 0.61 11.23 7.69
C ALA A 36 -0.88 11.51 7.50
N LEU A 37 -1.64 10.44 7.26
CA LEU A 37 -3.04 10.46 6.84
C LEU A 37 -3.87 11.10 7.95
N ASN A 38 -3.86 12.43 8.00
CA ASN A 38 -4.81 13.23 8.75
C ASN A 38 -6.11 13.15 7.96
N LEU A 39 -6.86 12.08 8.21
CA LEU A 39 -8.16 11.81 7.58
C LEU A 39 -9.25 12.77 8.08
N SER A 40 -8.92 14.02 8.39
CA SER A 40 -9.85 15.03 8.88
C SER A 40 -10.24 16.04 7.81
N SER A 41 -11.56 16.18 7.67
CA SER A 41 -12.36 17.27 7.10
C SER A 41 -12.13 17.76 5.67
N ASN A 42 -11.09 17.34 4.95
CA ASN A 42 -10.90 17.64 3.51
C ASN A 42 -10.12 16.54 2.77
N VAL A 43 -10.55 15.28 2.93
CA VAL A 43 -9.93 14.13 2.24
C VAL A 43 -10.64 13.88 0.91
N THR A 44 -9.88 13.74 -0.19
CA THR A 44 -10.47 13.40 -1.50
C THR A 44 -10.82 11.91 -1.58
N PRO A 45 -11.75 11.48 -2.44
CA PRO A 45 -12.06 10.06 -2.64
C PRO A 45 -10.81 9.22 -2.97
N GLU A 46 -9.89 9.75 -3.77
CA GLU A 46 -8.64 9.06 -4.14
C GLU A 46 -7.72 8.86 -2.93
N GLN A 47 -7.67 9.83 -2.02
CA GLN A 47 -6.91 9.71 -0.78
C GLN A 47 -7.54 8.68 0.16
N LEU A 48 -8.87 8.60 0.21
CA LEU A 48 -9.56 7.56 0.99
C LEU A 48 -9.33 6.17 0.43
N VAL A 49 -9.44 6.01 -0.89
CA VAL A 49 -9.11 4.76 -1.59
C VAL A 49 -7.67 4.36 -1.29
N SER A 50 -6.73 5.28 -1.42
CA SER A 50 -5.32 5.00 -1.13
C SER A 50 -5.12 4.59 0.32
N ALA A 51 -5.79 5.23 1.28
CA ALA A 51 -5.68 4.89 2.70
C ALA A 51 -6.31 3.52 3.02
N GLY A 52 -7.47 3.24 2.43
CA GLY A 52 -8.15 1.96 2.55
C GLY A 52 -7.33 0.81 1.97
N ASP A 53 -6.63 1.02 0.85
CA ASP A 53 -5.72 0.04 0.26
C ASP A 53 -4.61 -0.36 1.23
N GLN A 54 -3.97 0.62 1.90
CA GLN A 54 -2.92 0.33 2.89
C GLN A 54 -3.47 -0.43 4.10
N LEU A 55 -4.68 -0.09 4.54
CA LEU A 55 -5.35 -0.81 5.64
C LEU A 55 -5.68 -2.23 5.23
N PHE A 56 -6.24 -2.44 4.03
CA PHE A 56 -6.66 -3.75 3.55
C PHE A 56 -5.48 -4.72 3.45
N HIS A 57 -4.36 -4.25 2.89
CA HIS A 57 -3.16 -5.05 2.65
C HIS A 57 -2.19 -5.09 3.85
N GLY A 58 -2.32 -4.17 4.80
CA GLY A 58 -1.43 -4.03 5.94
C GLY A 58 -2.15 -4.22 7.27
N ALA A 59 -2.26 -3.13 8.04
CA ALA A 59 -2.67 -3.16 9.45
C ALA A 59 -4.10 -3.67 9.71
N GLY A 60 -4.98 -3.63 8.71
CA GLY A 60 -6.34 -4.18 8.80
C GLY A 60 -6.41 -5.70 8.69
N GLY A 61 -5.34 -6.37 8.23
CA GLY A 61 -5.25 -7.83 8.17
C GLY A 61 -6.31 -8.50 7.27
N CYS A 62 -6.97 -7.74 6.39
CA CYS A 62 -8.13 -8.21 5.65
C CYS A 62 -7.78 -9.34 4.67
N THR A 63 -6.61 -9.25 4.04
CA THR A 63 -6.07 -10.24 3.09
C THR A 63 -5.91 -11.63 3.69
N ALA A 64 -5.71 -11.74 5.01
CA ALA A 64 -5.55 -13.02 5.70
C ALA A 64 -6.79 -13.93 5.58
N CYS A 65 -7.97 -13.34 5.34
CA CYS A 65 -9.21 -14.08 5.14
C CYS A 65 -9.83 -13.82 3.75
N HIS A 66 -9.76 -12.58 3.26
CA HIS A 66 -10.47 -12.11 2.06
C HIS A 66 -9.65 -12.14 0.76
N GLY A 67 -8.44 -12.72 0.78
CA GLY A 67 -7.56 -12.76 -0.40
C GLY A 67 -7.79 -13.94 -1.35
N LEU A 68 -8.23 -15.10 -0.86
CA LEU A 68 -8.29 -16.35 -1.63
C LEU A 68 -9.70 -16.89 -1.91
N GLY A 69 -10.75 -16.37 -1.25
CA GLY A 69 -12.10 -16.92 -1.41
C GLY A 69 -12.31 -18.28 -0.71
N THR A 70 -11.37 -18.73 0.12
CA THR A 70 -11.46 -20.04 0.81
C THR A 70 -11.96 -19.89 2.24
N ARG A 71 -11.48 -18.88 2.96
CA ARG A 71 -11.82 -18.61 4.36
C ARG A 71 -12.93 -17.57 4.50
N ALA A 72 -12.91 -16.57 3.64
CA ALA A 72 -13.94 -15.55 3.50
C ALA A 72 -14.07 -15.16 2.01
N PRO A 73 -15.15 -14.48 1.59
CA PRO A 73 -15.33 -14.09 0.19
C PRO A 73 -14.13 -13.29 -0.33
N ASN A 74 -13.69 -13.58 -1.56
CA ASN A 74 -12.68 -12.79 -2.24
C ASN A 74 -13.22 -11.38 -2.52
N LEU A 75 -12.51 -10.35 -2.05
CA LEU A 75 -12.97 -8.97 -2.23
C LEU A 75 -12.28 -8.26 -3.40
N LEU A 76 -11.07 -8.67 -3.79
CA LEU A 76 -10.26 -7.96 -4.78
C LEU A 76 -10.46 -8.44 -6.22
N THR A 77 -10.75 -9.73 -6.40
CA THR A 77 -10.82 -10.38 -7.71
C THR A 77 -12.18 -11.02 -7.90
N ASP A 78 -12.25 -12.22 -8.46
CA ASP A 78 -13.49 -12.92 -8.66
C ASP A 78 -13.90 -13.71 -7.41
N GLU A 79 -15.14 -13.49 -6.97
CA GLU A 79 -15.81 -14.35 -5.99
C GLU A 79 -16.80 -15.26 -6.72
N LYS A 80 -16.33 -16.45 -7.14
CA LYS A 80 -17.17 -17.50 -7.74
C LYS A 80 -17.98 -17.02 -8.96
N GLY A 81 -17.35 -16.25 -9.86
CA GLY A 81 -17.93 -15.71 -11.07
C GLY A 81 -18.68 -14.38 -10.89
N LEU A 82 -18.68 -13.81 -9.68
CA LEU A 82 -19.40 -12.57 -9.37
C LEU A 82 -18.53 -11.31 -9.49
N GLY A 83 -17.24 -11.45 -9.85
CA GLY A 83 -16.31 -10.33 -9.92
C GLY A 83 -15.94 -9.73 -8.55
N PRO A 84 -15.24 -8.58 -8.52
CA PRO A 84 -14.75 -7.93 -7.30
C PRO A 84 -15.86 -7.28 -6.48
N ILE A 85 -15.56 -6.91 -5.23
CA ILE A 85 -16.63 -6.53 -4.29
C ILE A 85 -17.33 -5.26 -4.72
N GLY A 86 -16.62 -4.25 -5.22
CA GLY A 86 -17.19 -3.00 -5.70
C GLY A 86 -18.16 -3.18 -6.88
N ALA A 87 -17.96 -4.21 -7.70
CA ALA A 87 -18.87 -4.53 -8.81
C ALA A 87 -20.19 -5.19 -8.36
N ARG A 88 -20.24 -5.77 -7.14
CA ARG A 88 -21.36 -6.62 -6.69
C ARG A 88 -22.02 -6.21 -5.38
N CYS A 89 -21.37 -5.41 -4.54
CA CYS A 89 -21.81 -4.95 -3.22
C CYS A 89 -23.25 -4.43 -3.21
N GLY A 90 -23.61 -3.53 -4.15
CA GLY A 90 -24.96 -2.93 -4.22
C GLY A 90 -26.10 -3.91 -4.58
N LYS A 91 -25.79 -5.18 -4.86
CA LYS A 91 -26.77 -6.24 -5.12
C LYS A 91 -26.75 -7.35 -4.07
N ARG A 92 -25.93 -7.21 -3.03
CA ARG A 92 -25.74 -8.25 -2.01
C ARG A 92 -26.94 -8.39 -1.09
N GLU A 93 -27.50 -7.26 -0.67
CA GLU A 93 -28.61 -7.23 0.27
C GLU A 93 -29.74 -6.35 -0.27
N PRO A 94 -30.97 -6.88 -0.42
CA PRO A 94 -32.10 -6.09 -0.87
C PRO A 94 -32.31 -4.84 -0.01
N GLY A 95 -32.40 -3.67 -0.65
CA GLY A 95 -32.65 -2.40 0.04
C GLY A 95 -31.42 -1.69 0.59
N LYS A 96 -30.20 -2.22 0.38
CA LYS A 96 -28.94 -1.54 0.70
C LYS A 96 -28.14 -1.23 -0.56
N ASP A 97 -27.59 -0.03 -0.62
CA ASP A 97 -26.58 0.32 -1.61
C ASP A 97 -25.21 -0.27 -1.24
N CYS A 98 -24.22 -0.10 -2.13
CA CYS A 98 -22.87 -0.63 -1.93
C CYS A 98 -22.23 -0.09 -0.65
N LYS A 99 -22.31 1.22 -0.46
CA LYS A 99 -21.72 1.94 0.68
C LYS A 99 -22.25 1.43 2.01
N ALA A 100 -23.58 1.36 2.15
CA ALA A 100 -24.26 0.89 3.35
C ALA A 100 -23.95 -0.58 3.64
N TYR A 101 -23.97 -1.43 2.61
CA TYR A 101 -23.64 -2.85 2.75
C TYR A 101 -22.20 -3.06 3.25
N LEU A 102 -21.23 -2.36 2.65
CA LEU A 102 -19.82 -2.47 3.02
C LEU A 102 -19.55 -1.95 4.43
N TYR A 103 -20.11 -0.80 4.78
CA TYR A 103 -19.96 -0.22 6.11
C TYR A 103 -20.55 -1.15 7.18
N GLU A 104 -21.78 -1.65 6.99
CA GLU A 104 -22.42 -2.59 7.92
C GLU A 104 -21.63 -3.89 8.03
N SER A 105 -21.11 -4.42 6.92
CA SER A 105 -20.29 -5.63 6.94
C SER A 105 -19.01 -5.47 7.79
N LEU A 106 -18.48 -4.25 7.94
CA LEU A 106 -17.32 -3.98 8.79
C LEU A 106 -17.70 -3.81 10.26
N VAL A 107 -18.79 -3.11 10.57
CA VAL A 107 -19.17 -2.79 11.96
C VAL A 107 -20.09 -3.83 12.61
N ASN A 108 -20.82 -4.59 11.80
CA ASN A 108 -21.72 -5.67 12.22
C ASN A 108 -21.68 -6.85 11.21
N PRO A 109 -20.54 -7.56 11.10
CA PRO A 109 -20.32 -8.61 10.09
C PRO A 109 -21.27 -9.81 10.19
N ARG A 110 -21.97 -9.97 11.32
CA ARG A 110 -22.94 -11.05 11.51
C ARG A 110 -24.35 -10.69 11.01
N ALA A 111 -24.61 -9.42 10.68
CA ALA A 111 -25.90 -8.98 10.14
C ALA A 111 -26.20 -9.62 8.79
N TYR A 112 -25.18 -9.73 7.95
CA TYR A 112 -25.27 -10.38 6.65
C TYR A 112 -24.05 -11.29 6.44
N VAL A 113 -24.27 -12.59 6.48
CA VAL A 113 -23.23 -13.60 6.20
C VAL A 113 -23.42 -14.12 4.78
N VAL A 114 -22.39 -13.97 3.95
CA VAL A 114 -22.41 -14.47 2.57
C VAL A 114 -22.57 -15.99 2.58
N ALA A 115 -23.54 -16.49 1.82
CA ALA A 115 -23.81 -17.93 1.73
C ALA A 115 -22.55 -18.74 1.39
N GLY A 116 -22.32 -19.80 2.16
CA GLY A 116 -21.16 -20.68 2.03
C GLY A 116 -19.92 -20.25 2.81
N TYR A 117 -20.02 -19.24 3.67
CA TYR A 117 -18.96 -18.86 4.61
C TYR A 117 -19.45 -18.87 6.06
N GLU A 118 -18.52 -19.16 6.97
CA GLU A 118 -18.77 -19.14 8.41
C GLU A 118 -18.76 -17.69 8.94
N PRO A 119 -19.52 -17.38 10.01
CA PRO A 119 -19.56 -16.06 10.63
C PRO A 119 -18.33 -15.80 11.50
N ILE A 120 -17.15 -15.74 10.88
CA ILE A 120 -15.83 -15.61 11.52
C ILE A 120 -15.25 -14.20 11.45
N MET A 121 -15.83 -13.31 10.64
CA MET A 121 -15.32 -11.95 10.46
C MET A 121 -15.48 -11.17 11.78
N PRO A 122 -14.40 -10.59 12.33
CA PRO A 122 -14.49 -9.78 13.54
C PRO A 122 -15.16 -8.44 13.27
N GLU A 123 -15.75 -7.83 14.31
CA GLU A 123 -16.24 -6.45 14.25
C GLU A 123 -15.06 -5.47 14.11
N MET A 124 -14.84 -4.94 12.91
CA MET A 124 -13.70 -4.08 12.59
C MET A 124 -13.76 -2.74 13.30
N GLY A 125 -14.95 -2.25 13.66
CA GLY A 125 -15.09 -1.02 14.43
C GLY A 125 -14.51 -1.09 15.86
N ARG A 126 -14.11 -2.27 16.33
CA ARG A 126 -13.40 -2.44 17.61
C ARG A 126 -11.89 -2.24 17.48
N THR A 127 -11.35 -2.33 16.28
CA THR A 127 -9.91 -2.26 16.00
C THR A 127 -9.53 -1.07 15.13
N LEU A 128 -10.46 -0.57 14.33
CA LEU A 128 -10.25 0.54 13.39
C LEU A 128 -11.06 1.76 13.81
N SER A 129 -10.49 2.94 13.58
CA SER A 129 -11.19 4.21 13.79
C SER A 129 -12.30 4.41 12.76
N PRO A 130 -13.29 5.29 13.05
CA PRO A 130 -14.33 5.63 12.07
C PRO A 130 -13.77 6.09 10.71
N GLN A 131 -12.69 6.87 10.72
CA GLN A 131 -12.04 7.34 9.49
C GLN A 131 -11.41 6.18 8.70
N GLN A 132 -10.80 5.21 9.40
CA GLN A 132 -10.19 4.03 8.79
C GLN A 132 -11.26 3.10 8.20
N LEU A 133 -12.42 2.97 8.86
CA LEU A 133 -13.56 2.23 8.32
C LEU A 133 -14.04 2.84 7.00
N TRP A 134 -14.24 4.15 6.95
CA TRP A 134 -14.67 4.82 5.71
C TRP A 134 -13.63 4.79 4.60
N ALA A 135 -12.34 4.86 4.93
CA ALA A 135 -11.26 4.63 3.97
C ALA A 135 -11.33 3.22 3.37
N LEU A 136 -11.55 2.19 4.21
CA LEU A 136 -11.76 0.82 3.74
C LEU A 136 -13.00 0.69 2.84
N VAL A 137 -14.12 1.30 3.20
CA VAL A 137 -15.32 1.30 2.35
C VAL A 137 -15.01 1.91 0.98
N ALA A 138 -14.38 3.09 0.93
CA ALA A 138 -14.01 3.75 -0.32
C ALA A 138 -13.10 2.86 -1.19
N PHE A 139 -12.10 2.22 -0.58
CA PHE A 139 -11.25 1.27 -1.28
C PHE A 139 -12.03 0.07 -1.84
N LEU A 140 -12.90 -0.55 -1.04
CA LEU A 140 -13.68 -1.71 -1.48
C LEU A 140 -14.68 -1.35 -2.60
N GLU A 141 -15.27 -0.15 -2.56
CA GLU A 141 -16.09 0.39 -3.66
C GLU A 141 -15.27 0.55 -4.95
N SER A 142 -14.02 1.01 -4.84
CA SER A 142 -13.12 1.18 -6.00
C SER A 142 -12.72 -0.13 -6.68
N GLN A 143 -12.95 -1.29 -6.04
CA GLN A 143 -12.72 -2.61 -6.61
C GLN A 143 -13.81 -2.96 -7.65
N GLY A 144 -13.78 -2.29 -8.80
CA GLY A 144 -14.69 -2.51 -9.92
C GLY A 144 -16.03 -1.76 -9.83
N GLY A 145 -16.19 -0.86 -8.86
CA GLY A 145 -17.36 0.00 -8.69
C GLY A 145 -17.02 1.50 -8.71
N THR A 146 -18.04 2.33 -8.44
CA THR A 146 -17.88 3.78 -8.21
C THR A 146 -17.70 4.05 -6.73
N VAL A 147 -16.85 5.02 -6.39
CA VAL A 147 -16.62 5.43 -4.99
C VAL A 147 -17.68 6.47 -4.62
N ASP A 148 -18.60 6.06 -3.76
CA ASP A 148 -19.73 6.86 -3.28
C ASP A 148 -19.48 7.45 -1.87
N VAL A 149 -18.36 7.06 -1.25
CA VAL A 149 -17.87 7.68 0.00
C VAL A 149 -17.41 9.11 -0.25
N THR A 150 -17.89 10.01 0.61
CA THR A 150 -17.63 11.44 0.57
C THR A 150 -17.13 11.94 1.92
N ALA A 151 -16.62 13.18 1.97
CA ALA A 151 -16.18 13.80 3.21
C ALA A 151 -17.30 13.89 4.28
N SER A 152 -18.58 13.93 3.88
CA SER A 152 -19.71 13.95 4.82
C SER A 152 -19.98 12.61 5.50
N ASP A 153 -19.51 11.50 4.93
CA ASP A 153 -19.66 10.18 5.56
C ASP A 153 -18.69 10.01 6.75
N ILE A 154 -17.58 10.75 6.74
CA ILE A 154 -16.52 10.65 7.74
C ILE A 154 -16.89 11.48 8.97
N PRO A 155 -17.09 10.87 10.14
CA PRO A 155 -17.33 11.63 11.36
C PRO A 155 -16.13 12.54 11.64
N ALA A 156 -16.41 13.82 11.88
CA ALA A 156 -15.42 14.71 12.46
C ALA A 156 -14.84 14.04 13.71
N ALA A 157 -13.52 14.05 13.85
CA ALA A 157 -12.86 13.37 14.95
C ALA A 157 -13.38 13.93 16.29
N ALA A 158 -14.30 13.22 16.94
CA ALA A 158 -14.43 13.31 18.37
C ALA A 158 -13.12 12.71 18.92
N ALA A 159 -12.34 13.53 19.61
CA ALA A 159 -11.12 13.09 20.26
C ALA A 159 -11.43 11.84 21.11
N ALA A 160 -10.99 10.67 20.66
CA ALA A 160 -11.04 9.48 21.48
C ALA A 160 -10.13 9.71 22.71
N PRO A 161 -10.53 9.27 23.92
CA PRO A 161 -9.69 9.42 25.08
C PRO A 161 -8.43 8.56 24.88
N ALA A 162 -7.29 9.19 25.11
CA ALA A 162 -5.99 8.54 25.12
C ALA A 162 -5.98 7.40 26.16
N GLY A 163 -6.14 6.17 25.69
CA GLY A 163 -5.82 4.96 26.45
C GLY A 163 -4.30 4.81 26.49
N GLY A 164 -3.72 5.03 27.67
CA GLY A 164 -2.29 5.18 27.89
C GLY A 164 -1.44 3.95 27.52
N GLY A 165 -0.41 4.22 26.73
CA GLY A 165 0.76 3.38 26.51
C GLY A 165 1.94 4.30 26.22
N SER A 166 2.75 4.54 27.26
CA SER A 166 3.84 5.51 27.34
C SER A 166 4.92 5.37 26.27
N GLY A 167 5.27 6.49 25.64
CA GLY A 167 6.46 6.65 24.82
C GLY A 167 6.16 7.39 23.52
N ALA A 168 6.19 8.71 23.55
CA ALA A 168 6.23 9.50 22.32
C ALA A 168 7.55 9.23 21.59
N PRO A 169 7.56 8.75 20.34
CA PRO A 169 8.71 8.96 19.48
C PRO A 169 8.56 10.36 18.89
N GLY A 170 9.53 11.23 19.16
CA GLY A 170 9.71 12.44 18.37
C GLY A 170 9.73 12.09 16.89
N ALA A 171 9.19 13.00 16.06
CA ALA A 171 9.03 12.88 14.62
C ALA A 171 10.12 12.03 13.94
N ALA A 172 9.84 10.73 13.80
CA ALA A 172 10.65 9.84 13.00
C ALA A 172 10.30 10.14 11.54
N LYS A 173 11.32 10.58 10.80
CA LYS A 173 11.36 10.62 9.34
C LYS A 173 10.66 9.36 8.82
N ALA A 174 9.63 9.51 7.97
CA ALA A 174 8.86 8.38 7.46
C ALA A 174 9.82 7.35 6.88
N ALA A 175 10.04 6.31 7.67
CA ALA A 175 10.85 5.20 7.29
C ALA A 175 9.96 4.47 6.28
N GLY A 176 10.37 4.37 5.02
CA GLY A 176 9.63 3.59 4.02
C GLY A 176 9.44 2.15 4.50
N ILE A 177 8.91 1.28 3.64
CA ILE A 177 8.69 -0.15 3.97
C ILE A 177 9.90 -0.76 4.70
N ALA A 178 9.68 -1.61 5.71
CA ALA A 178 10.75 -2.23 6.49
C ALA A 178 11.70 -1.20 7.15
N ASP A 179 11.11 -0.20 7.81
CA ASP A 179 11.82 0.84 8.56
C ASP A 179 12.88 1.59 7.73
N GLY A 180 12.59 1.81 6.45
CA GLY A 180 13.49 2.52 5.53
C GLY A 180 14.72 1.71 5.11
N SER A 181 14.79 0.42 5.47
CA SER A 181 15.85 -0.48 5.04
C SER A 181 15.93 -0.54 3.51
N THR A 182 17.17 -0.57 2.99
CA THR A 182 17.44 -0.79 1.56
C THR A 182 17.80 -2.25 1.25
N ASP A 183 17.70 -3.15 2.24
CA ASP A 183 17.81 -4.59 2.00
C ASP A 183 16.63 -5.08 1.16
N PRO A 184 16.87 -5.64 -0.05
CA PRO A 184 15.79 -6.03 -0.95
C PRO A 184 14.83 -7.04 -0.34
N MET A 185 15.32 -8.02 0.43
CA MET A 185 14.47 -9.04 1.03
C MET A 185 13.66 -8.52 2.22
N ALA A 186 14.19 -7.57 3.00
CA ALA A 186 13.41 -6.83 3.98
C ALA A 186 12.28 -6.03 3.32
N ILE A 187 12.56 -5.34 2.21
CA ILE A 187 11.54 -4.60 1.45
C ILE A 187 10.48 -5.56 0.89
N ILE A 188 10.88 -6.68 0.29
CA ILE A 188 9.99 -7.71 -0.27
C ILE A 188 9.03 -8.27 0.78
N ARG A 189 9.56 -8.58 1.98
CA ARG A 189 8.75 -9.10 3.09
C ARG A 189 7.86 -8.02 3.70
N GLY A 190 8.42 -6.86 3.99
CA GLY A 190 7.70 -5.73 4.59
C GLY A 190 6.62 -5.15 3.67
N GLY A 191 6.81 -5.24 2.36
CA GLY A 191 5.84 -4.83 1.35
C GLY A 191 4.82 -5.90 0.99
N GLY A 192 4.87 -7.06 1.66
CA GLY A 192 3.92 -8.15 1.44
C GLY A 192 4.02 -8.80 0.06
N CYS A 193 5.09 -8.58 -0.70
CA CYS A 193 5.22 -9.04 -2.08
C CYS A 193 5.11 -10.57 -2.17
N LEU A 194 5.67 -11.28 -1.18
CA LEU A 194 5.63 -12.75 -1.07
C LEU A 194 4.23 -13.31 -0.78
N GLY A 195 3.28 -12.48 -0.35
CA GLY A 195 1.90 -12.90 -0.17
C GLY A 195 1.26 -13.35 -1.49
N CYS A 196 1.72 -12.78 -2.62
CA CYS A 196 1.21 -13.14 -3.95
C CYS A 196 2.30 -13.70 -4.88
N HIS A 197 3.50 -13.12 -4.85
CA HIS A 197 4.60 -13.51 -5.73
C HIS A 197 5.50 -14.56 -5.08
N LYS A 198 6.10 -15.41 -5.91
CA LYS A 198 7.15 -16.34 -5.50
C LYS A 198 8.53 -15.76 -5.85
N ILE A 199 9.50 -15.92 -4.95
CA ILE A 199 10.92 -15.62 -5.17
C ILE A 199 11.75 -16.73 -4.53
N GLY A 200 12.45 -17.50 -5.36
CA GLY A 200 13.20 -18.68 -4.92
C GLY A 200 12.26 -19.71 -4.29
N ALA A 201 12.49 -20.01 -3.01
CA ALA A 201 11.66 -20.93 -2.24
C ALA A 201 10.55 -20.24 -1.41
N GLU A 202 10.51 -18.91 -1.38
CA GLU A 202 9.55 -18.14 -0.59
C GLU A 202 8.37 -17.63 -1.44
N GLY A 203 7.18 -17.55 -0.83
CA GLY A 203 6.00 -16.90 -1.41
C GLY A 203 4.97 -17.84 -2.05
N GLY A 204 4.10 -17.28 -2.90
CA GLY A 204 2.92 -17.96 -3.46
C GLY A 204 2.80 -17.91 -4.98
N ALA A 205 1.81 -18.62 -5.53
CA ALA A 205 1.55 -18.72 -6.98
C ALA A 205 0.34 -17.88 -7.45
N ILE A 206 -0.13 -16.95 -6.62
CA ILE A 206 -1.26 -16.07 -6.94
C ILE A 206 -0.86 -15.08 -8.05
N ALA A 207 0.38 -14.61 -8.01
CA ALA A 207 0.98 -13.72 -8.98
C ALA A 207 2.19 -14.39 -9.68
N PRO A 208 2.72 -13.80 -10.78
CA PRO A 208 3.83 -14.38 -11.53
C PRO A 208 5.08 -14.63 -10.67
N ASP A 209 5.75 -15.75 -10.92
CA ASP A 209 7.02 -16.09 -10.27
C ASP A 209 8.11 -15.08 -10.66
N LEU A 210 8.69 -14.43 -9.65
CA LEU A 210 9.72 -13.39 -9.79
C LEU A 210 11.15 -13.94 -9.67
N THR A 211 11.34 -15.24 -9.39
CA THR A 211 12.65 -15.88 -9.18
C THR A 211 13.64 -15.64 -10.30
N HIS A 212 13.15 -15.54 -11.54
CA HIS A 212 13.96 -15.32 -12.74
C HIS A 212 13.44 -14.13 -13.57
N VAL A 213 12.88 -13.13 -12.91
CA VAL A 213 12.25 -11.99 -13.60
C VAL A 213 13.25 -11.16 -14.41
N GLY A 214 14.50 -11.07 -13.95
CA GLY A 214 15.59 -10.38 -14.63
C GLY A 214 16.01 -11.01 -15.96
N SER A 215 15.64 -12.28 -16.21
CA SER A 215 15.79 -12.91 -17.54
C SER A 215 14.72 -12.48 -18.53
N ARG A 216 13.60 -11.94 -18.06
CA ARG A 216 12.42 -11.62 -18.89
C ARG A 216 12.18 -10.11 -19.02
N LEU A 217 12.52 -9.34 -18.00
CA LEU A 217 12.24 -7.91 -17.92
C LEU A 217 13.51 -7.10 -17.64
N SER A 218 13.61 -5.92 -18.26
CA SER A 218 14.64 -4.94 -17.95
C SER A 218 14.34 -4.23 -16.63
N GLN A 219 15.35 -3.60 -16.01
CA GLN A 219 15.15 -2.76 -14.82
C GLN A 219 14.07 -1.69 -15.03
N ALA A 220 14.04 -1.07 -16.21
CA ALA A 220 13.02 -0.06 -16.55
C ALA A 220 11.60 -0.67 -16.53
N LEU A 221 11.43 -1.85 -17.11
CA LEU A 221 10.14 -2.55 -17.11
C LEU A 221 9.75 -3.05 -15.72
N ILE A 222 10.69 -3.55 -14.93
CA ILE A 222 10.42 -3.96 -13.54
C ILE A 222 9.96 -2.75 -12.72
N ARG A 223 10.62 -1.60 -12.87
CA ARG A 223 10.21 -0.35 -12.20
C ARG A 223 8.81 0.08 -12.64
N GLU A 224 8.51 0.02 -13.92
CA GLU A 224 7.17 0.31 -14.44
C GLU A 224 6.12 -0.63 -13.85
N CYS A 225 6.37 -1.94 -13.79
CA CYS A 225 5.44 -2.89 -13.19
C CYS A 225 5.22 -2.65 -11.69
N ILE A 226 6.21 -2.17 -10.94
CA ILE A 226 6.04 -1.83 -9.51
C ILE A 226 5.19 -0.57 -9.34
N LEU A 227 5.42 0.45 -10.17
CA LEU A 227 4.74 1.74 -10.05
C LEU A 227 3.37 1.77 -10.74
N LYS A 228 3.17 0.92 -11.75
CA LYS A 228 1.99 0.87 -12.63
C LYS A 228 1.62 -0.59 -12.97
N PRO A 229 1.23 -1.40 -11.96
CA PRO A 229 1.15 -2.85 -12.10
C PRO A 229 0.18 -3.37 -13.17
N ASP A 230 -0.91 -2.65 -13.43
CA ASP A 230 -1.92 -3.08 -14.41
C ASP A 230 -1.53 -2.80 -15.87
N THR A 231 -0.43 -2.07 -16.11
CA THR A 231 -0.02 -1.72 -17.48
C THR A 231 0.57 -2.89 -18.25
N ARG A 232 1.06 -3.91 -17.55
CA ARG A 232 1.70 -5.07 -18.17
C ARG A 232 1.41 -6.35 -17.38
N VAL A 233 0.36 -7.02 -17.82
CA VAL A 233 -0.11 -8.26 -17.20
C VAL A 233 0.59 -9.45 -17.85
N SER A 234 1.15 -10.34 -17.04
CA SER A 234 1.76 -11.57 -17.56
C SER A 234 0.69 -12.52 -18.07
N LYS A 235 0.98 -13.24 -19.17
CA LYS A 235 0.06 -14.22 -19.75
C LYS A 235 -0.37 -15.25 -18.69
N GLY A 236 -1.67 -15.50 -18.57
CA GLY A 236 -2.27 -16.41 -17.59
C GLY A 236 -2.66 -15.75 -16.26
N TYR A 237 -2.40 -14.45 -16.09
CA TYR A 237 -2.76 -13.67 -14.90
C TYR A 237 -3.80 -12.58 -15.19
N GLU A 238 -4.48 -12.63 -16.34
CA GLU A 238 -5.45 -11.63 -16.78
C GLU A 238 -6.62 -11.45 -15.79
N LYS A 239 -6.98 -12.50 -15.06
CA LYS A 239 -8.01 -12.46 -14.00
C LYS A 239 -7.55 -11.81 -12.68
N PHE A 240 -6.27 -11.51 -12.55
CA PHE A 240 -5.65 -10.91 -11.36
C PHE A 240 -5.23 -9.45 -11.59
N VAL A 241 -5.73 -8.82 -12.66
CA VAL A 241 -5.59 -7.38 -12.87
C VAL A 241 -6.20 -6.62 -11.70
N GLY A 242 -5.51 -5.59 -11.21
CA GLY A 242 -5.93 -4.79 -10.06
C GLY A 242 -5.60 -5.40 -8.69
N VAL A 243 -5.01 -6.59 -8.63
CA VAL A 243 -4.59 -7.22 -7.35
C VAL A 243 -3.32 -6.61 -6.81
N MET A 244 -2.36 -6.31 -7.68
CA MET A 244 -1.09 -5.74 -7.25
C MET A 244 -1.31 -4.26 -6.86
N PRO A 245 -1.01 -3.86 -5.60
CA PRO A 245 -1.28 -2.51 -5.12
C PRO A 245 -0.63 -1.42 -5.98
N LYS A 246 -1.39 -0.37 -6.29
CA LYS A 246 -0.89 0.80 -7.05
C LYS A 246 -0.16 1.81 -6.16
N THR A 247 -0.16 1.57 -4.86
CA THR A 247 0.35 2.47 -3.83
C THR A 247 1.83 2.29 -3.54
N PHE A 248 2.51 1.30 -4.13
CA PHE A 248 3.95 1.08 -3.91
C PHE A 248 4.81 2.29 -4.29
N GLY A 249 4.39 3.10 -5.27
CA GLY A 249 5.06 4.35 -5.60
C GLY A 249 5.04 5.39 -4.48
N ASN A 250 4.06 5.31 -3.59
CA ASN A 250 3.95 6.16 -2.40
C ASN A 250 4.58 5.49 -1.17
N MET A 251 4.62 4.16 -1.10
CA MET A 251 5.14 3.44 0.07
C MET A 251 6.66 3.24 0.04
N LEU A 252 7.25 3.08 -1.14
CA LEU A 252 8.68 2.90 -1.31
C LEU A 252 9.37 4.26 -1.41
N THR A 253 10.45 4.43 -0.66
CA THR A 253 11.37 5.54 -0.97
C THR A 253 12.06 5.30 -2.31
N GLY A 254 12.57 6.36 -2.95
CA GLY A 254 13.35 6.21 -4.18
C GLY A 254 14.51 5.21 -4.04
N ALA A 255 15.22 5.23 -2.91
CA ALA A 255 16.31 4.29 -2.64
C ALA A 255 15.84 2.84 -2.54
N GLN A 256 14.67 2.60 -1.93
CA GLN A 256 14.09 1.26 -1.81
C GLN A 256 13.59 0.72 -3.14
N LEU A 257 12.95 1.57 -3.94
CA LEU A 257 12.52 1.21 -5.27
C LEU A 257 13.71 0.79 -6.13
N GLU A 258 14.80 1.56 -6.09
CA GLU A 258 16.01 1.23 -6.85
C GLU A 258 16.68 -0.05 -6.36
N ALA A 259 16.82 -0.23 -5.04
CA ALA A 259 17.38 -1.45 -4.46
C ALA A 259 16.57 -2.69 -4.87
N LEU A 260 15.24 -2.61 -4.83
CA LEU A 260 14.33 -3.68 -5.23
C LEU A 260 14.42 -3.98 -6.72
N VAL A 261 14.40 -2.94 -7.57
CA VAL A 261 14.50 -3.09 -9.04
C VAL A 261 15.83 -3.74 -9.42
N GLN A 262 16.93 -3.31 -8.81
CA GLN A 262 18.26 -3.86 -9.09
C GLN A 262 18.37 -5.33 -8.67
N PHE A 263 17.81 -5.68 -7.50
CA PHE A 263 17.74 -7.05 -7.02
C PHE A 263 16.93 -7.95 -7.94
N LEU A 264 15.71 -7.54 -8.32
CA LEU A 264 14.87 -8.33 -9.22
C LEU A 264 15.48 -8.48 -10.61
N ALA A 265 16.15 -7.45 -11.12
CA ALA A 265 16.83 -7.50 -12.41
C ALA A 265 18.10 -8.38 -12.39
N SER A 266 18.74 -8.57 -11.24
CA SER A 266 19.90 -9.46 -11.12
C SER A 266 19.51 -10.94 -11.02
N HIS A 267 18.24 -11.23 -10.71
CA HIS A 267 17.68 -12.58 -10.63
C HIS A 267 17.30 -13.08 -12.03
N LYS A 268 18.27 -13.72 -12.68
CA LYS A 268 18.17 -14.29 -14.03
C LYS A 268 17.85 -15.78 -13.99
#